data_AF-A0A9W9MI36-F1
#
_entry.id   AF-A0A9W9MI36-F1
#
_cell.length_a   1.000
_cell.length_b   1.000
_cell.length_c   1.000
_cell.angle_alpha   90.00
_cell.angle_beta   90.00
_cell.angle_gamma   90.00
#
_symmetry.space_group_name_H-M   'P 1'
#
loop_
_entity.id
_entity.type
_entity.pdbx_description
1 polymer ?
#
loop_
_entity_poly.entity_id
_entity_poly.type
_entity_poly.pdbx_seq_one_letter_code
_entity_poly.pdbx_strand_id
1 'polypeptide(L)'
;MANEPGVLLEDSLETKQAPHLETAIPVFAVGAEVGITQTIRIETLNEFKTHMGSFNASQTLHVAVRSFFDNGGAFCYLIATSQWVSEIPKLKTVTLLVAAGQDILQPVSQLCQPGACLFALLDGPQGSLADENLAHYPSASHAAVYYPWLSAEWAGTAIPPSAVMAALYYKTDKERGVWSTPANIALQRDLSPLSSVTDEQQRQLLHINMIRNFRGRGTLVWGEEHWIKARPSFGISLPVVLSILSNETFGQFSAHSCPSLTHLGHGRVYARHSKII
;
A
#
# COMPACT_ATOMS: atom_id res chain seq x y z
N MET A 1 -34.32 -8.99 -61.39
CA MET A 1 -34.15 -9.13 -59.92
C MET A 1 -33.47 -7.85 -59.46
N ALA A 2 -34.25 -6.94 -58.87
CA ALA A 2 -33.77 -5.63 -58.46
C ALA A 2 -32.97 -5.75 -57.16
N ASN A 3 -31.79 -5.15 -57.12
CA ASN A 3 -30.98 -5.04 -55.91
C ASN A 3 -31.27 -3.65 -55.33
N GLU A 4 -32.09 -3.56 -54.28
CA GLU A 4 -32.30 -2.30 -53.58
C GLU A 4 -31.08 -2.01 -52.68
N PRO A 5 -30.48 -0.81 -52.74
CA PRO A 5 -29.40 -0.43 -51.84
C PRO A 5 -29.99 -0.09 -50.47
N GLY A 6 -30.00 -1.06 -49.55
CA GLY A 6 -30.33 -0.84 -48.14
C GLY A 6 -29.15 -0.24 -47.37
N VAL A 7 -29.40 0.83 -46.61
CA VAL A 7 -28.45 1.37 -45.62
C VAL A 7 -28.59 0.57 -44.33
N LEU A 8 -27.53 -0.13 -43.93
CA LEU A 8 -27.45 -0.78 -42.63
C LEU A 8 -26.98 0.26 -41.60
N LEU A 9 -27.84 0.58 -40.64
CA LEU A 9 -27.45 1.33 -39.45
C LEU A 9 -26.77 0.32 -38.51
N GLU A 10 -25.44 0.36 -38.44
CA GLU A 10 -24.71 -0.34 -37.39
C GLU A 10 -24.69 0.55 -36.15
N ASP A 11 -25.48 0.18 -35.14
CA ASP A 11 -25.34 0.74 -33.80
C ASP A 11 -24.02 0.21 -33.22
N SER A 12 -22.96 1.00 -33.35
CA SER A 12 -21.70 0.75 -32.66
C SER A 12 -21.93 0.94 -31.16
N LEU A 13 -22.15 -0.16 -30.44
CA LEU A 13 -22.08 -0.18 -28.99
C LEU A 13 -20.62 0.09 -28.60
N GLU A 14 -20.26 1.36 -28.48
CA GLU A 14 -19.02 1.75 -27.84
C GLU A 14 -19.07 1.24 -26.39
N THR A 15 -18.39 0.13 -26.12
CA THR A 15 -18.08 -0.27 -24.75
C THR A 15 -17.21 0.83 -24.16
N LYS A 16 -17.82 1.79 -23.46
CA LYS A 16 -17.10 2.67 -22.54
C LYS A 16 -16.33 1.77 -21.59
N GLN A 17 -15.02 1.69 -21.79
CA GLN A 17 -14.14 1.10 -20.78
C GLN A 17 -14.39 1.90 -19.50
N ALA A 18 -14.69 1.18 -18.41
CA ALA A 18 -14.78 1.80 -17.11
C ALA A 18 -13.44 2.52 -16.84
N PRO A 19 -13.46 3.74 -16.27
CA PRO A 19 -12.22 4.43 -15.94
C PRO A 19 -11.36 3.52 -15.07
N HIS A 20 -10.07 3.42 -15.40
CA HIS A 20 -9.12 2.72 -14.55
C HIS A 20 -9.01 3.50 -13.24
N LEU A 21 -9.76 3.07 -12.21
CA LEU A 21 -9.68 3.68 -10.90
C LEU A 21 -8.44 3.16 -10.19
N GLU A 22 -7.51 4.07 -9.89
CA GLU A 22 -6.28 3.74 -9.19
C GLU A 22 -6.57 3.67 -7.68
N THR A 23 -6.34 2.50 -7.10
CA THR A 23 -6.79 2.19 -5.72
C THR A 23 -5.69 2.31 -4.68
N ALA A 24 -4.43 2.23 -5.12
CA ALA A 24 -3.24 2.32 -4.29
C ALA A 24 -2.40 3.52 -4.71
N ILE A 25 -2.75 4.70 -4.18
CA ILE A 25 -2.06 5.96 -4.48
C ILE A 25 -1.21 6.34 -3.24
N PRO A 26 0.12 6.17 -3.31
CA PRO A 26 1.00 6.39 -2.16
C PRO A 26 1.49 7.83 -2.01
N VAL A 27 1.50 8.30 -0.77
CA VAL A 27 2.26 9.47 -0.30
C VAL A 27 3.47 8.98 0.48
N PHE A 28 4.67 9.38 0.05
CA PHE A 28 5.93 9.09 0.72
C PHE A 28 6.25 10.18 1.73
N ALA A 29 6.65 9.75 2.92
CA ALA A 29 7.11 10.64 3.96
C ALA A 29 8.50 11.15 3.62
N VAL A 30 8.66 12.46 3.68
CA VAL A 30 9.94 13.11 3.39
C VAL A 30 10.42 13.81 4.65
N GLY A 31 11.63 13.47 5.07
CA GLY A 31 12.30 14.12 6.19
C GLY A 31 12.60 15.59 5.90
N ALA A 32 12.70 16.40 6.96
CA ALA A 32 12.91 17.84 6.86
C ALA A 32 14.24 18.19 6.17
N GLU A 33 15.23 17.30 6.21
CA GLU A 33 16.55 17.43 5.60
C GLU A 33 16.53 17.53 4.07
N VAL A 34 15.47 17.05 3.42
CA VAL A 34 15.35 17.10 1.96
C VAL A 34 14.87 18.47 1.46
N GLY A 35 14.25 19.27 2.33
CA GLY A 35 13.83 20.64 2.00
C GLY A 35 12.63 20.76 1.06
N ILE A 36 11.78 19.72 0.97
CA ILE A 36 10.53 19.79 0.21
C ILE A 36 9.50 20.64 0.99
N THR A 37 9.01 21.72 0.37
CA THR A 37 8.06 22.67 0.99
C THR A 37 6.64 22.58 0.43
N GLN A 38 6.47 21.91 -0.72
CA GLN A 38 5.19 21.74 -1.40
C GLN A 38 5.00 20.29 -1.80
N THR A 39 3.75 19.86 -1.94
CA THR A 39 3.42 18.54 -2.48
C THR A 39 3.93 18.40 -3.91
N ILE A 40 4.73 17.37 -4.17
CA ILE A 40 5.23 17.06 -5.52
C ILE A 40 4.66 15.70 -5.93
N ARG A 41 4.07 15.63 -7.12
CA ARG A 41 3.69 14.36 -7.74
C ARG A 41 4.82 13.90 -8.65
N ILE A 42 5.21 12.64 -8.54
CA ILE A 42 6.26 12.01 -9.33
C ILE A 42 5.67 10.82 -10.06
N GLU A 43 5.69 10.85 -11.39
CA GLU A 43 5.25 9.74 -12.25
C GLU A 43 6.38 8.82 -12.65
N THR A 44 7.61 9.32 -12.72
CA THR A 44 8.76 8.51 -13.15
C THR A 44 9.99 8.74 -12.31
N LEU A 45 10.88 7.75 -12.27
CA LEU A 45 12.19 7.89 -11.62
C LEU A 45 13.06 8.99 -12.27
N ASN A 46 12.85 9.31 -13.54
CA ASN A 46 13.59 10.39 -14.20
C ASN A 46 13.09 11.78 -13.77
N GLU A 47 11.77 11.93 -13.62
CA GLU A 47 11.16 13.14 -13.04
C GLU A 47 11.62 13.34 -11.59
N PHE A 48 11.68 12.27 -10.80
CA PHE A 48 12.24 12.31 -9.45
C PHE A 48 13.66 12.89 -9.43
N LYS A 49 14.54 12.41 -10.31
CA LYS A 49 15.92 12.92 -10.44
C LYS A 49 15.95 14.37 -10.93
N THR A 50 14.97 14.81 -11.70
CA THR A 50 14.87 16.21 -12.12
C THR A 50 14.52 17.11 -10.94
N HIS A 51 13.65 16.67 -10.04
CA HIS A 51 13.29 17.41 -8.83
C HIS A 51 14.36 17.36 -7.73
N MET A 52 14.95 16.19 -7.47
CA MET A 52 15.88 15.97 -6.36
C MET A 52 17.36 16.06 -6.76
N GLY A 53 17.66 16.22 -8.05
CA GLY A 53 19.01 16.18 -8.60
C GLY A 53 19.53 14.76 -8.85
N SER A 54 20.86 14.61 -8.89
CA SER A 54 21.49 13.32 -9.13
C SER A 54 21.10 12.28 -8.08
N PHE A 55 20.93 11.03 -8.52
CA PHE A 55 20.61 9.93 -7.60
C PHE A 55 21.71 9.73 -6.55
N ASN A 56 21.36 9.81 -5.27
CA ASN A 56 22.25 9.56 -4.15
C ASN A 56 21.92 8.21 -3.48
N ALA A 57 22.83 7.25 -3.58
CA ALA A 57 22.64 5.91 -3.03
C ALA A 57 22.67 5.86 -1.49
N SER A 58 23.22 6.89 -0.83
CA SER A 58 23.30 6.96 0.64
C SER A 58 22.04 7.57 1.28
N GLN A 59 21.17 8.19 0.49
CA GLN A 59 19.96 8.84 0.99
C GLN A 59 18.77 7.90 0.95
N THR A 60 18.11 7.70 2.10
CA THR A 60 16.98 6.77 2.26
C THR A 60 15.82 7.06 1.30
N LEU A 61 15.46 8.33 1.12
CA LEU A 61 14.38 8.71 0.20
C LEU A 61 14.69 8.31 -1.25
N HIS A 62 15.93 8.51 -1.71
CA HIS A 62 16.31 8.17 -3.07
C HIS A 62 16.22 6.66 -3.32
N VAL A 63 16.75 5.86 -2.39
CA VAL A 63 16.68 4.41 -2.52
C VAL A 63 15.25 3.87 -2.38
N ALA A 64 14.42 4.50 -1.55
CA ALA A 64 13.00 4.17 -1.37
C ALA A 64 12.17 4.45 -2.63
N VAL A 65 12.29 5.65 -3.19
CA VAL A 65 11.53 6.02 -4.39
C VAL A 65 11.99 5.20 -5.60
N ARG A 66 13.30 4.93 -5.72
CA ARG A 66 13.81 4.02 -6.75
C ARG A 66 13.26 2.62 -6.59
N SER A 67 13.30 2.03 -5.39
CA SER A 67 12.80 0.67 -5.16
C SER A 67 11.30 0.57 -5.44
N PHE A 68 10.52 1.62 -5.17
CA PHE A 68 9.12 1.70 -5.54
C PHE A 68 8.89 1.60 -7.06
N PHE A 69 9.57 2.44 -7.85
CA PHE A 69 9.42 2.41 -9.31
C PHE A 69 9.96 1.12 -9.93
N ASP A 70 11.10 0.61 -9.45
CA ASP A 70 11.71 -0.60 -9.98
C ASP A 70 10.79 -1.84 -9.70
N ASN A 71 9.99 -1.83 -8.62
CA ASN A 71 8.99 -2.86 -8.31
C ASN A 71 7.62 -2.65 -9.01
N GLY A 72 7.51 -1.68 -9.92
CA GLY A 72 6.31 -1.47 -10.75
C GLY A 72 5.27 -0.51 -10.17
N GLY A 73 5.67 0.39 -9.26
CA GLY A 73 4.84 1.52 -8.87
C GLY A 73 4.58 2.46 -10.04
N ALA A 74 3.37 3.03 -10.12
CA ALA A 74 3.01 3.93 -11.23
C ALA A 74 3.40 5.39 -10.96
N PHE A 75 2.94 5.97 -9.86
CA PHE A 75 3.33 7.32 -9.42
C PHE A 75 3.17 7.42 -7.91
N CYS A 76 3.79 8.44 -7.33
CA CYS A 76 3.67 8.73 -5.91
C CYS A 76 3.66 10.23 -5.65
N TYR A 77 3.20 10.62 -4.47
CA TYR A 77 3.32 11.97 -3.95
C TYR A 77 4.44 12.04 -2.93
N LEU A 78 5.23 13.10 -2.97
CA LEU A 78 6.24 13.44 -1.98
C LEU A 78 5.73 14.60 -1.14
N ILE A 79 5.62 14.41 0.17
CA ILE A 79 5.16 15.44 1.11
C ILE A 79 6.04 15.37 2.35
N ALA A 80 6.52 16.53 2.80
CA ALA A 80 7.24 16.65 4.06
C ALA A 80 6.37 16.20 5.23
N THR A 81 6.91 15.38 6.14
CA THR A 81 6.15 14.79 7.27
C THR A 81 5.45 15.85 8.13
N SER A 82 6.05 17.04 8.28
CA SER A 82 5.48 18.16 9.03
C SER A 82 4.19 18.74 8.41
N GLN A 83 3.96 18.54 7.12
CA GLN A 83 2.83 19.08 6.36
C GLN A 83 1.72 18.04 6.12
N TRP A 84 1.92 16.80 6.53
CA TRP A 84 0.98 15.70 6.26
C TRP A 84 -0.44 15.98 6.73
N VAL A 85 -0.59 16.48 7.97
CA VAL A 85 -1.89 16.76 8.58
C VAL A 85 -2.68 17.82 7.82
N SER A 86 -1.99 18.79 7.20
CA SER A 86 -2.62 19.86 6.42
C SER A 86 -2.81 19.53 4.95
N GLU A 87 -1.90 18.78 4.34
CA GLU A 87 -1.90 18.54 2.88
C GLU A 87 -2.65 17.27 2.47
N ILE A 88 -2.55 16.17 3.21
CA ILE A 88 -3.16 14.90 2.82
C ILE A 88 -4.69 14.99 2.71
N PRO A 89 -5.43 15.66 3.63
CA PRO A 89 -6.87 15.81 3.49
C PRO A 89 -7.32 16.57 2.23
N LYS A 90 -6.43 17.37 1.62
CA LYS A 90 -6.71 18.07 0.35
C LYS A 90 -6.64 17.10 -0.84
N LEU A 91 -5.88 16.01 -0.72
CA LEU A 91 -5.66 15.01 -1.75
C LEU A 91 -6.64 13.84 -1.60
N LYS A 92 -7.87 14.00 -2.11
CA LYS A 92 -8.94 12.98 -1.99
C LYS A 92 -8.62 11.62 -2.64
N THR A 93 -7.61 11.58 -3.51
CA THR A 93 -7.21 10.36 -4.22
C THR A 93 -6.20 9.53 -3.45
N VAL A 94 -5.54 10.09 -2.43
CA VAL A 94 -4.51 9.38 -1.68
C VAL A 94 -5.16 8.30 -0.82
N THR A 95 -4.61 7.10 -0.89
CA THR A 95 -5.10 5.95 -0.11
C THR A 95 -4.01 5.31 0.75
N LEU A 96 -2.74 5.46 0.38
CA LEU A 96 -1.60 4.84 1.08
C LEU A 96 -0.65 5.90 1.65
N LEU A 97 -0.31 5.75 2.93
CA LEU A 97 0.73 6.53 3.61
C LEU A 97 1.98 5.67 3.77
N VAL A 98 3.12 6.10 3.24
CA VAL A 98 4.36 5.31 3.19
C VAL A 98 5.41 5.96 4.06
N ALA A 99 5.90 5.24 5.07
CA ALA A 99 6.90 5.73 6.02
C ALA A 99 8.26 6.03 5.37
N ALA A 100 8.71 5.20 4.43
CA ALA A 100 9.98 5.38 3.70
C ALA A 100 11.19 5.67 4.62
N GLY A 101 11.22 5.04 5.81
CA GLY A 101 12.26 5.20 6.82
C GLY A 101 12.08 6.37 7.79
N GLN A 102 10.96 7.10 7.71
CA GLN A 102 10.61 8.17 8.65
C GLN A 102 9.67 7.67 9.75
N ASP A 103 9.74 8.28 10.93
CA ASP A 103 8.72 8.06 11.97
C ASP A 103 7.46 8.85 11.65
N ILE A 104 6.40 8.14 11.27
CA ILE A 104 5.11 8.70 10.91
C ILE A 104 3.99 8.26 11.86
N LEU A 105 4.30 7.67 13.02
CA LEU A 105 3.27 7.13 13.90
C LEU A 105 2.32 8.21 14.43
N GLN A 106 2.89 9.35 14.83
CA GLN A 106 2.12 10.48 15.33
C GLN A 106 1.15 11.05 14.25
N PRO A 107 1.58 11.41 13.03
CA PRO A 107 0.65 11.89 12.00
C PRO A 107 -0.33 10.81 11.52
N VAL A 108 0.09 9.54 11.44
CA VAL A 108 -0.81 8.41 11.09
C VAL A 108 -1.94 8.29 12.11
N SER A 109 -1.63 8.41 13.41
CA SER A 109 -2.66 8.37 14.46
C SER A 109 -3.70 9.49 14.30
N GLN A 110 -3.34 10.63 13.73
CA GLN A 110 -4.27 11.76 13.53
C GLN A 110 -5.05 11.63 12.22
N LEU A 111 -4.42 11.14 11.16
CA LEU A 111 -5.01 11.06 9.83
C LEU A 111 -5.87 9.80 9.63
N CYS A 112 -5.42 8.66 10.13
CA CYS A 112 -6.09 7.37 9.92
C CYS A 112 -7.21 7.13 10.94
N GLN A 113 -8.15 8.07 11.01
CA GLN A 113 -9.36 7.93 11.80
C GLN A 113 -10.41 7.09 11.06
N PRO A 114 -11.35 6.44 11.77
CA PRO A 114 -12.46 5.74 11.14
C PRO A 114 -13.19 6.64 10.13
N GLY A 115 -13.25 6.22 8.86
CA GLY A 115 -13.87 6.98 7.76
C GLY A 115 -12.90 7.77 6.87
N ALA A 116 -11.64 7.98 7.29
CA ALA A 116 -10.65 8.69 6.47
C ALA A 116 -10.16 7.87 5.26
N CYS A 117 -10.39 6.56 5.26
CA CYS A 117 -10.02 5.65 4.17
C CYS A 117 -8.52 5.63 3.81
N LEU A 118 -7.67 6.03 4.75
CA LEU A 118 -6.22 5.98 4.63
C LEU A 118 -5.66 4.70 5.26
N PHE A 119 -4.58 4.21 4.68
CA PHE A 119 -3.88 3.03 5.16
C PHE A 119 -2.37 3.25 5.20
N ALA A 120 -1.74 2.99 6.35
CA ALA A 120 -0.32 3.26 6.56
C ALA A 120 0.56 2.02 6.39
N LEU A 121 1.65 2.17 5.64
CA LEU A 121 2.72 1.20 5.48
C LEU A 121 3.91 1.69 6.31
N LEU A 122 4.20 0.96 7.38
CA LEU A 122 5.23 1.26 8.36
C LEU A 122 6.43 0.33 8.18
N ASP A 123 7.61 0.87 8.43
CA ASP A 123 8.84 0.11 8.45
C ASP A 123 9.08 -0.44 9.86
N GLY A 124 9.40 -1.72 9.96
CA GLY A 124 9.88 -2.34 11.19
C GLY A 124 11.24 -1.79 11.61
N PRO A 125 11.76 -2.19 12.78
CA PRO A 125 13.08 -1.76 13.23
C PRO A 125 14.17 -2.26 12.26
N GLN A 126 15.25 -1.50 12.08
CA GLN A 126 16.41 -1.97 11.30
C GLN A 126 17.19 -3.08 12.03
N GLY A 127 17.16 -3.05 13.36
CA GLY A 127 17.89 -3.98 14.22
C GLY A 127 17.12 -5.26 14.56
N SER A 128 17.39 -5.77 15.76
CA SER A 128 16.74 -6.98 16.28
C SER A 128 15.27 -6.73 16.61
N LEU A 129 14.45 -7.75 16.37
CA LEU A 129 13.03 -7.83 16.73
C LEU A 129 12.85 -8.14 18.23
N ALA A 130 13.41 -7.31 19.11
CA ALA A 130 13.14 -7.41 20.54
C ALA A 130 11.78 -6.75 20.87
N ASP A 131 11.01 -7.32 21.81
CA ASP A 131 9.66 -6.85 22.18
C ASP A 131 9.60 -5.35 22.53
N GLU A 132 10.67 -4.81 23.11
CA GLU A 132 10.80 -3.38 23.44
C GLU A 132 10.66 -2.49 22.19
N ASN A 133 11.20 -2.94 21.05
CA ASN A 133 11.12 -2.22 19.78
C ASN A 133 9.72 -2.34 19.15
N LEU A 134 8.90 -3.28 19.60
CA LEU A 134 7.59 -3.58 19.02
C LEU A 134 6.46 -2.85 19.73
N ALA A 135 6.62 -2.55 21.02
CA ALA A 135 5.68 -1.75 21.80
C ALA A 135 5.43 -0.35 21.20
N HIS A 136 6.36 0.13 20.36
CA HIS A 136 6.24 1.40 19.66
C HIS A 136 5.18 1.38 18.54
N TYR A 137 4.93 0.24 17.91
CA TYR A 137 4.00 0.16 16.79
C TYR A 137 2.56 0.03 17.27
N PRO A 138 1.62 0.86 16.79
CA PRO A 138 0.23 0.78 17.20
C PRO A 138 -0.37 -0.53 16.68
N SER A 139 -1.14 -1.24 17.51
CA SER A 139 -2.00 -2.36 17.07
C SER A 139 -3.22 -1.90 16.26
N ALA A 140 -3.12 -0.74 15.61
CA ALA A 140 -4.21 -0.08 14.91
C ALA A 140 -4.58 -0.85 13.65
N SER A 141 -5.87 -0.90 13.35
CA SER A 141 -6.42 -1.63 12.19
C SER A 141 -6.11 -1.00 10.84
N HIS A 142 -5.47 0.17 10.81
CA HIS A 142 -5.20 0.97 9.62
C HIS A 142 -3.70 1.10 9.31
N ALA A 143 -2.85 0.28 9.94
CA ALA A 143 -1.41 0.26 9.67
C ALA A 143 -0.89 -1.17 9.52
N ALA A 144 0.03 -1.39 8.57
CA ALA A 144 0.83 -2.60 8.44
C ALA A 144 2.28 -2.28 8.72
N VAL A 145 2.94 -3.12 9.52
CA VAL A 145 4.38 -3.06 9.74
C VAL A 145 5.05 -4.15 8.92
N TYR A 146 6.12 -3.79 8.21
CA TYR A 146 6.92 -4.73 7.43
C TYR A 146 8.36 -4.80 7.93
N TYR A 147 8.86 -6.01 8.10
CA TYR A 147 10.24 -6.30 8.50
C TYR A 147 10.79 -7.45 7.65
N PRO A 148 12.10 -7.57 7.40
CA PRO A 148 13.18 -6.63 7.68
C PRO A 148 13.30 -5.55 6.61
N TRP A 149 14.20 -4.62 6.86
CA TRP A 149 14.74 -3.74 5.83
C TRP A 149 15.49 -4.55 4.77
N LEU A 150 15.57 -3.97 3.57
CA LEU A 150 16.12 -4.62 2.40
C LEU A 150 17.48 -4.01 2.05
N SER A 151 18.30 -4.78 1.34
CA SER A 151 19.55 -4.35 0.73
C SER A 151 19.55 -4.65 -0.76
N ALA A 152 20.29 -3.85 -1.50
CA ALA A 152 20.53 -4.02 -2.93
C ALA A 152 21.95 -3.56 -3.25
N GLU A 153 22.56 -4.11 -4.29
CA GLU A 153 23.93 -3.74 -4.70
C GLU A 153 24.06 -2.25 -5.07
N TRP A 154 23.00 -1.68 -5.66
CA TRP A 154 22.97 -0.28 -6.07
C TRP A 154 22.63 0.70 -4.93
N ALA A 155 22.24 0.20 -3.76
CA ALA A 155 21.85 1.00 -2.61
C ALA A 155 23.02 1.09 -1.62
N GLY A 156 23.41 2.32 -1.27
CA GLY A 156 24.44 2.59 -0.27
C GLY A 156 23.92 2.63 1.16
N THR A 157 22.60 2.52 1.33
CA THR A 157 21.90 2.45 2.62
C THR A 157 20.79 1.40 2.57
N ALA A 158 20.30 0.99 3.74
CA ALA A 158 19.18 0.07 3.87
C ALA A 158 17.91 0.65 3.22
N ILE A 159 17.21 -0.16 2.44
CA ILE A 159 15.98 0.21 1.76
C ILE A 159 14.79 -0.05 2.71
N PRO A 160 13.93 0.94 2.94
CA PRO A 160 12.73 0.77 3.76
C PRO A 160 11.73 -0.15 3.06
N PRO A 161 11.21 -1.19 3.74
CA PRO A 161 10.31 -2.16 3.14
C PRO A 161 8.94 -1.56 2.76
N SER A 162 8.48 -0.52 3.46
CA SER A 162 7.21 0.18 3.16
C SER A 162 7.15 0.71 1.73
N ALA A 163 8.27 1.22 1.21
CA ALA A 163 8.37 1.74 -0.16
C ALA A 163 8.17 0.65 -1.21
N VAL A 164 8.80 -0.51 -1.02
CA VAL A 164 8.65 -1.67 -1.89
C VAL A 164 7.22 -2.21 -1.79
N MET A 165 6.67 -2.29 -0.57
CA MET A 165 5.31 -2.72 -0.37
C MET A 165 4.30 -1.82 -1.07
N ALA A 166 4.48 -0.50 -1.06
CA ALA A 166 3.58 0.41 -1.78
C ALA A 166 3.46 0.05 -3.28
N ALA A 167 4.57 -0.32 -3.92
CA ALA A 167 4.57 -0.80 -5.30
C ALA A 167 3.84 -2.14 -5.44
N LEU A 168 4.07 -3.06 -4.51
CA LEU A 168 3.39 -4.36 -4.52
C LEU A 168 1.89 -4.27 -4.28
N TYR A 169 1.42 -3.33 -3.44
CA TYR A 169 -0.01 -3.02 -3.30
C TYR A 169 -0.59 -2.56 -4.63
N TYR A 170 0.04 -1.58 -5.28
CA TYR A 170 -0.40 -1.09 -6.59
C TYR A 170 -0.46 -2.22 -7.63
N LYS A 171 0.59 -3.03 -7.69
CA LYS A 171 0.66 -4.18 -8.61
C LYS A 171 -0.42 -5.22 -8.32
N THR A 172 -0.61 -5.57 -7.05
CA THR A 172 -1.63 -6.56 -6.63
C THR A 172 -3.03 -6.08 -6.96
N ASP A 173 -3.33 -4.83 -6.63
CA ASP A 173 -4.63 -4.23 -6.90
C ASP A 173 -4.93 -4.23 -8.41
N LYS A 174 -3.93 -3.93 -9.23
CA LYS A 174 -4.04 -3.93 -10.70
C LYS A 174 -4.19 -5.33 -11.30
N GLU A 175 -3.46 -6.32 -10.79
CA GLU A 175 -3.41 -7.67 -11.37
C GLU A 175 -4.48 -8.62 -10.83
N ARG A 176 -4.81 -8.50 -9.53
CA ARG A 176 -5.67 -9.44 -8.79
C ARG A 176 -6.87 -8.77 -8.13
N GLY A 177 -6.94 -7.45 -8.13
CA GLY A 177 -7.99 -6.67 -7.49
C GLY A 177 -7.71 -6.38 -6.00
N VAL A 178 -8.35 -5.33 -5.48
CA VAL A 178 -8.18 -4.79 -4.11
C VAL A 178 -8.51 -5.79 -3.00
N TRP A 179 -9.28 -6.83 -3.30
CA TRP A 179 -9.64 -7.89 -2.37
C TRP A 179 -8.52 -8.93 -2.16
N SER A 180 -7.48 -8.92 -3.01
CA SER A 180 -6.34 -9.80 -2.88
C SER A 180 -5.34 -9.23 -1.88
N THR A 181 -4.81 -10.08 -1.00
CA THR A 181 -3.70 -9.69 -0.13
C THR A 181 -2.38 -9.64 -0.92
N PRO A 182 -1.49 -8.66 -0.66
CA PRO A 182 -0.17 -8.59 -1.28
C PRO A 182 0.83 -9.55 -0.61
N ALA A 183 0.44 -10.82 -0.49
CA ALA A 183 1.20 -11.90 0.13
C ALA A 183 1.72 -12.86 -0.95
N ASN A 184 2.83 -13.54 -0.66
CA ASN A 184 3.41 -14.54 -1.57
C ASN A 184 3.74 -13.95 -2.95
N ILE A 185 4.13 -12.67 -2.97
CA ILE A 185 4.59 -11.96 -4.16
C ILE A 185 6.11 -11.82 -4.06
N ALA A 186 6.79 -12.18 -5.16
CA ALA A 186 8.22 -12.01 -5.27
C ALA A 186 8.56 -10.54 -5.44
N LEU A 187 9.52 -10.09 -4.64
CA LEU A 187 10.18 -8.82 -4.85
C LEU A 187 11.07 -8.92 -6.10
N GLN A 188 11.50 -7.77 -6.59
CA GLN A 188 12.53 -7.71 -7.61
C GLN A 188 13.81 -8.46 -7.17
N ARG A 189 14.46 -9.14 -8.13
CA ARG A 189 15.51 -10.13 -7.85
C ARG A 189 16.77 -9.57 -7.19
N ASP A 190 17.01 -8.28 -7.31
CA ASP A 190 18.14 -7.56 -6.73
C ASP A 190 17.94 -7.19 -5.25
N LEU A 191 16.72 -7.35 -4.72
CA LEU A 191 16.40 -7.06 -3.33
C LEU A 191 16.58 -8.29 -2.43
N SER A 192 17.37 -8.11 -1.37
CA SER A 192 17.59 -9.13 -0.35
C SER A 192 17.24 -8.59 1.05
N PRO A 193 16.64 -9.41 1.94
CA PRO A 193 16.40 -8.99 3.31
C PRO A 193 17.72 -8.87 4.09
N LEU A 194 17.88 -7.80 4.88
CA LEU A 194 19.07 -7.58 5.71
C LEU A 194 19.19 -8.60 6.84
N SER A 195 18.06 -9.03 7.39
CA SER A 195 18.00 -10.00 8.48
C SER A 195 17.21 -11.22 8.04
N SER A 196 17.77 -12.42 8.22
CA SER A 196 17.02 -13.64 8.01
C SER A 196 16.06 -13.89 9.17
N VAL A 197 14.76 -14.04 8.89
CA VAL A 197 13.77 -14.39 9.92
C VAL A 197 13.43 -15.87 9.85
N THR A 198 13.53 -16.53 11.01
CA THR A 198 13.17 -17.93 11.18
C THR A 198 11.67 -18.09 11.43
N ASP A 199 11.13 -19.30 11.17
CA ASP A 199 9.72 -19.60 11.43
C ASP A 199 9.35 -19.42 12.91
N GLU A 200 10.29 -19.71 13.82
CA GLU A 200 10.05 -19.61 15.27
C GLU A 200 9.93 -18.14 15.71
N GLN A 201 10.83 -17.27 15.24
CA GLN A 201 10.73 -15.83 15.46
C GLN A 201 9.42 -15.27 14.89
N GLN A 202 8.99 -15.76 13.74
CA GLN A 202 7.73 -15.34 13.13
C GLN A 202 6.51 -15.72 13.97
N ARG A 203 6.48 -16.91 14.56
CA ARG A 203 5.34 -17.35 15.39
C ARG A 203 5.13 -16.48 16.62
N GLN A 204 6.19 -15.88 17.15
CA GLN A 204 6.13 -14.98 18.29
C GLN A 204 5.62 -13.58 17.89
N LEU A 205 5.73 -13.23 16.61
CA LEU A 205 5.52 -11.88 16.07
C LEU A 205 4.27 -11.80 15.17
N LEU A 206 3.12 -12.12 15.75
CA LEU A 206 1.84 -12.28 15.03
C LEU A 206 1.31 -11.00 14.37
N HIS A 207 1.82 -9.82 14.73
CA HIS A 207 1.31 -8.53 14.27
C HIS A 207 2.22 -7.82 13.25
N ILE A 208 3.31 -8.47 12.81
CA ILE A 208 4.30 -7.89 11.89
C ILE A 208 4.44 -8.77 10.65
N ASN A 209 4.34 -8.14 9.48
CA ASN A 209 4.50 -8.82 8.21
C ASN A 209 5.99 -8.97 7.90
N MET A 210 6.37 -10.13 7.35
CA MET A 210 7.77 -10.47 7.15
C MET A 210 8.14 -10.55 5.67
N ILE A 211 9.36 -10.17 5.31
CA ILE A 211 9.92 -10.38 3.98
C ILE A 211 11.05 -11.40 4.13
N ARG A 212 10.91 -12.54 3.47
CA ARG A 212 11.78 -13.71 3.70
C ARG A 212 12.32 -14.25 2.39
N ASN A 213 13.56 -14.73 2.43
CA ASN A 213 14.14 -15.41 1.29
C ASN A 213 13.82 -16.92 1.36
N PHE A 214 13.20 -17.43 0.30
CA PHE A 214 12.88 -18.84 0.14
C PHE A 214 13.76 -19.46 -0.93
N ARG A 215 14.38 -20.60 -0.59
CA ARG A 215 15.17 -21.39 -1.54
C ARG A 215 14.31 -21.74 -2.77
N GLY A 216 14.79 -21.40 -3.96
CA GLY A 216 14.12 -21.67 -5.24
C GLY A 216 12.99 -20.70 -5.63
N ARG A 217 12.52 -19.83 -4.72
CA ARG A 217 11.49 -18.81 -5.01
C ARG A 217 11.98 -17.36 -4.87
N GLY A 218 13.14 -17.16 -4.26
CA GLY A 218 13.72 -15.84 -4.00
C GLY A 218 13.09 -15.14 -2.80
N THR A 219 13.24 -13.82 -2.75
CA THR A 219 12.68 -12.96 -1.69
C THR A 219 11.18 -12.76 -1.90
N LEU A 220 10.38 -13.21 -0.94
CA LEU A 220 8.92 -13.13 -0.96
C LEU A 220 8.40 -12.34 0.24
N VAL A 221 7.31 -11.58 0.02
CA VAL A 221 6.49 -11.08 1.13
C VAL A 221 5.77 -12.27 1.76
N TRP A 222 5.96 -12.44 3.05
CA TRP A 222 5.45 -13.54 3.84
C TRP A 222 4.68 -13.04 5.07
N GLY A 223 3.37 -13.22 4.99
CA GLY A 223 2.46 -13.22 6.11
C GLY A 223 1.33 -14.17 5.75
N GLU A 224 0.79 -14.92 6.70
CA GLU A 224 -0.41 -15.70 6.38
C GLU A 224 -1.52 -14.72 6.01
N GLU A 225 -2.33 -15.03 5.00
CA GLU A 225 -3.44 -14.17 4.55
C GLU A 225 -4.37 -13.74 5.71
N HIS A 226 -4.37 -14.51 6.82
CA HIS A 226 -5.11 -14.21 8.03
C HIS A 226 -4.39 -13.29 9.03
N TRP A 227 -3.04 -13.21 9.00
CA TRP A 227 -2.19 -12.38 9.87
C TRP A 227 -1.77 -11.06 9.21
N ILE A 228 -1.81 -10.96 7.88
CA ILE A 228 -1.79 -9.67 7.14
C ILE A 228 -3.16 -8.98 7.31
N LYS A 229 -3.70 -8.95 8.52
CA LYS A 229 -4.85 -8.15 8.90
C LYS A 229 -4.38 -6.81 9.43
N ALA A 230 -3.78 -6.05 8.53
CA ALA A 230 -3.73 -4.61 8.65
C ALA A 230 -4.99 -3.97 8.04
N ARG A 231 -6.07 -4.72 7.84
CA ARG A 231 -7.38 -4.16 7.51
C ARG A 231 -8.40 -4.76 8.48
N PRO A 232 -9.24 -3.95 9.14
CA PRO A 232 -10.11 -4.41 10.22
C PRO A 232 -10.98 -5.58 9.76
N SER A 233 -11.16 -6.52 10.69
CA SER A 233 -11.84 -7.80 10.55
C SER A 233 -13.30 -7.70 10.12
N PHE A 234 -13.54 -7.42 8.84
CA PHE A 234 -14.69 -7.92 8.12
C PHE A 234 -14.15 -8.54 6.84
N GLY A 235 -14.47 -9.82 6.63
CA GLY A 235 -14.26 -10.44 5.34
C GLY A 235 -14.89 -9.56 4.27
N ILE A 236 -14.20 -9.47 3.13
CA ILE A 236 -14.45 -8.57 2.00
C ILE A 236 -13.76 -7.21 2.19
N SER A 237 -12.95 -6.87 1.20
CA SER A 237 -12.51 -5.51 0.87
C SER A 237 -13.69 -4.55 0.89
N LEU A 238 -14.02 -4.00 2.06
CA LEU A 238 -15.07 -3.01 2.23
C LEU A 238 -14.54 -1.63 2.62
N PRO A 239 -13.38 -1.39 3.27
CA PRO A 239 -12.98 -0.01 3.55
C PRO A 239 -12.48 0.74 2.31
N VAL A 240 -11.66 0.09 1.47
CA VAL A 240 -11.21 0.67 0.19
C VAL A 240 -12.35 0.67 -0.83
N VAL A 241 -13.18 -0.38 -0.85
CA VAL A 241 -14.36 -0.42 -1.72
C VAL A 241 -15.49 0.50 -1.21
N LEU A 242 -15.71 0.71 0.09
CA LEU A 242 -16.60 1.78 0.60
C LEU A 242 -15.99 3.14 0.33
N SER A 243 -14.67 3.33 0.45
CA SER A 243 -14.03 4.58 0.09
C SER A 243 -14.31 4.93 -1.37
N ILE A 244 -14.15 3.95 -2.26
CA ILE A 244 -14.43 4.04 -3.69
C ILE A 244 -15.94 4.21 -3.96
N LEU A 245 -16.80 3.36 -3.39
CA LEU A 245 -18.26 3.37 -3.61
C LEU A 245 -18.95 4.58 -2.95
N SER A 246 -18.41 5.13 -1.86
CA SER A 246 -18.92 6.36 -1.24
C SER A 246 -18.57 7.60 -2.08
N ASN A 247 -17.46 7.60 -2.81
CA ASN A 247 -17.07 8.70 -3.69
C ASN A 247 -17.84 8.71 -5.02
N GLU A 248 -18.30 7.55 -5.51
CA GLU A 248 -18.99 7.48 -6.82
C GLU A 248 -20.51 7.34 -6.78
N THR A 249 -21.18 7.20 -5.61
CA THR A 249 -22.63 6.91 -5.61
C THR A 249 -23.55 7.59 -4.59
N PHE A 250 -23.12 8.56 -3.78
CA PHE A 250 -24.06 9.31 -2.93
C PHE A 250 -23.80 10.82 -2.96
N GLY A 251 -23.96 11.42 -4.14
CA GLY A 251 -24.48 12.77 -4.21
C GLY A 251 -25.94 12.74 -3.71
N GLN A 252 -26.24 13.52 -2.67
CA GLN A 252 -27.53 13.63 -1.96
C GLN A 252 -27.79 12.59 -0.86
N PHE A 253 -27.08 12.63 0.26
CA PHE A 253 -27.77 12.54 1.56
C PHE A 253 -27.03 13.41 2.59
N SER A 254 -27.78 14.36 3.14
CA SER A 254 -27.35 15.28 4.20
C SER A 254 -26.93 14.51 5.45
N ALA A 255 -25.87 14.99 6.09
CA ALA A 255 -25.23 14.42 7.28
C ALA A 255 -26.12 14.55 8.54
N HIS A 256 -27.26 13.87 8.60
CA HIS A 256 -28.07 13.74 9.81
C HIS A 256 -28.81 12.40 9.82
N SER A 257 -28.10 11.29 9.96
CA SER A 257 -28.55 10.05 10.62
C SER A 257 -27.59 8.89 10.28
N CYS A 258 -26.73 8.54 11.22
CA CYS A 258 -26.00 7.28 11.18
C CYS A 258 -26.81 6.27 12.01
N PRO A 259 -27.45 5.24 11.42
CA PRO A 259 -28.18 4.25 12.20
C PRO A 259 -27.20 3.28 12.85
N SER A 260 -27.31 3.09 14.17
CA SER A 260 -26.62 2.05 14.91
C SER A 260 -27.01 0.66 14.40
N LEU A 261 -26.05 -0.05 13.80
CA LEU A 261 -26.21 -1.43 13.31
C LEU A 261 -26.03 -2.44 14.45
N THR A 262 -27.02 -2.52 15.34
CA THR A 262 -27.25 -3.67 16.22
C THR A 262 -28.47 -4.41 15.70
N HIS A 263 -28.26 -5.31 14.74
CA HIS A 263 -29.08 -6.48 14.38
C HIS A 263 -28.89 -6.78 12.90
N LEU A 264 -28.18 -7.86 12.57
CA LEU A 264 -28.43 -8.68 11.38
C LEU A 264 -27.66 -10.01 11.50
N GLY A 265 -28.42 -11.08 11.78
CA GLY A 265 -28.28 -12.44 11.27
C GLY A 265 -26.93 -13.17 11.37
N HIS A 266 -26.88 -14.19 12.22
CA HIS A 266 -25.88 -15.27 12.18
C HIS A 266 -25.87 -15.98 10.80
N GLY A 267 -24.81 -15.78 10.03
CA GLY A 267 -24.45 -16.60 8.86
C GLY A 267 -23.02 -17.13 9.01
N ARG A 268 -22.85 -18.37 9.48
CA ARG A 268 -21.54 -19.02 9.56
C ARG A 268 -21.08 -19.42 8.15
N VAL A 269 -20.04 -18.77 7.65
CA VAL A 269 -19.31 -19.23 6.45
C VAL A 269 -18.11 -20.05 6.90
N TYR A 270 -18.11 -21.35 6.59
CA TYR A 270 -16.99 -22.26 6.85
C TYR A 270 -15.83 -21.95 5.91
N ALA A 271 -14.67 -21.59 6.46
CA ALA A 271 -13.41 -21.51 5.72
C ALA A 271 -12.93 -22.92 5.36
N ARG A 272 -12.92 -23.25 4.05
CA ARG A 272 -12.28 -24.47 3.55
C ARG A 272 -10.79 -24.39 3.81
N HIS A 273 -10.30 -25.32 4.62
CA HIS A 273 -8.89 -25.56 4.85
C HIS A 273 -8.24 -26.07 3.56
N SER A 274 -7.29 -25.32 3.02
CA SER A 274 -6.33 -25.87 2.07
C SER A 274 -4.99 -25.96 2.79
N LYS A 275 -4.72 -27.13 3.37
CA LYS A 275 -3.35 -27.54 3.71
C LYS A 275 -2.60 -27.69 2.40
N ILE A 276 -1.62 -26.83 2.15
CA ILE A 276 -0.59 -27.10 1.16
C ILE A 276 0.51 -27.85 1.91
N ILE A 277 0.67 -29.13 1.54
CA ILE A 277 1.73 -30.05 1.99
C ILE A 277 3.08 -29.55 1.47
#